data_AF-A0A380P7N1-F1
#
_entry.id   AF-A0A380P7N1-F1
#
_cell.length_a   1.000
_cell.length_b   1.000
_cell.length_c   1.000
_cell.angle_alpha   90.00
_cell.angle_beta   90.00
_cell.angle_gamma   90.00
#
_symmetry.space_group_name_H-M   'P 1'
#
loop_
_entity.id
_entity.type
_entity.pdbx_description
1 polymer ?
#
loop_
_entity_poly.entity_id
_entity_poly.type
_entity_poly.pdbx_seq_one_letter_code
_entity_poly.pdbx_strand_id
1 'polypeptide(L)'
;MTSDLSQHFRSEEQPFVQQVQDWLMQCQAEYRMVLTPFLNPRERFIVDTLVNRLAEVQFVSSGIFDNTEMQRGLFYQVICQRIPSRQRI
;
A
#
# COMPACT_ATOMS: atom_id res chain seq x y z
N MET A 1 11.98 -9.30 18.95
CA MET A 1 10.60 -9.42 19.47
C MET A 1 9.65 -8.97 18.37
N THR A 2 9.28 -9.90 17.49
CA THR A 2 8.37 -9.67 16.34
C THR A 2 6.95 -9.95 16.80
N SER A 3 6.31 -8.94 17.38
CA SER A 3 4.97 -9.03 17.97
C SER A 3 3.88 -9.31 16.93
N ASP A 4 3.13 -10.39 17.14
CA ASP A 4 1.65 -10.43 17.12
C ASP A 4 0.85 -10.09 15.83
N LEU A 5 1.47 -9.96 14.65
CA LEU A 5 0.73 -9.51 13.44
C LEU A 5 -0.29 -10.50 12.88
N SER A 6 -0.25 -11.78 13.24
CA SER A 6 -1.27 -12.77 12.83
C SER A 6 -2.54 -12.75 13.69
N GLN A 7 -2.52 -12.06 14.84
CA GLN A 7 -3.69 -11.95 15.74
C GLN A 7 -4.51 -10.66 15.53
N HIS A 8 -4.12 -9.78 14.62
CA HIS A 8 -4.66 -8.41 14.56
C HIS A 8 -5.74 -8.14 13.52
N PHE A 9 -6.12 -9.09 12.66
CA PHE A 9 -7.16 -8.84 11.65
C PHE A 9 -8.51 -9.36 12.11
N ARG A 10 -9.48 -8.46 12.17
CA ARG A 10 -10.87 -8.82 12.48
C ARG A 10 -11.50 -9.48 11.25
N SER A 11 -12.52 -10.32 11.46
CA SER A 11 -13.24 -10.97 10.34
C SER A 11 -13.85 -9.95 9.37
N GLU A 12 -14.18 -8.75 9.85
CA GLU A 12 -14.67 -7.63 9.04
C GLU A 12 -13.63 -7.03 8.08
N GLU A 13 -12.33 -7.25 8.34
CA GLU A 13 -11.22 -6.72 7.54
C GLU A 13 -10.76 -7.69 6.44
N GLN A 14 -11.21 -8.95 6.48
CA GLN A 14 -10.93 -9.97 5.47
C GLN A 14 -11.25 -9.54 4.03
N PRO A 15 -12.41 -8.93 3.71
CA PRO A 15 -12.69 -8.47 2.35
C PRO A 15 -11.70 -7.40 1.88
N PHE A 16 -11.25 -6.53 2.78
CA PHE A 16 -10.26 -5.51 2.45
C PHE A 16 -8.88 -6.11 2.21
N VAL A 17 -8.46 -7.09 3.03
CA VAL A 17 -7.21 -7.83 2.82
C VAL A 17 -7.19 -8.49 1.45
N GLN A 18 -8.30 -9.12 1.04
CA GLN A 18 -8.41 -9.72 -0.29
C GLN A 18 -8.27 -8.67 -1.39
N GLN A 19 -8.96 -7.54 -1.26
CA GLN A 19 -8.87 -6.44 -2.23
C GLN A 19 -7.44 -5.90 -2.37
N VAL A 20 -6.68 -5.80 -1.27
CA VAL A 20 -5.27 -5.39 -1.32
C VAL A 20 -4.41 -6.43 -2.03
N GLN A 21 -4.66 -7.73 -1.79
CA GLN A 21 -3.96 -8.80 -2.51
C GLN A 21 -4.24 -8.73 -4.01
N ASP A 22 -5.47 -8.42 -4.42
CA ASP A 22 -5.82 -8.26 -5.83
C ASP A 22 -5.07 -7.09 -6.46
N TRP A 23 -4.93 -5.95 -5.76
CA TRP A 23 -4.12 -4.83 -6.24
C TRP A 23 -2.64 -5.18 -6.36
N LEU A 24 -2.09 -5.90 -5.39
CA LEU A 24 -0.70 -6.37 -5.42
C LEU A 24 -0.47 -7.31 -6.61
N MET A 25 -1.40 -8.25 -6.85
CA MET A 25 -1.35 -9.15 -8.00
C MET A 25 -1.45 -8.38 -9.32
N GLN A 26 -2.35 -7.40 -9.44
CA GLN A 26 -2.41 -6.55 -10.64
C GLN A 26 -1.11 -5.77 -10.87
N CYS A 27 -0.53 -5.22 -9.80
CA CYS A 27 0.74 -4.48 -9.90
C CYS A 27 1.89 -5.40 -10.35
N GLN A 28 1.95 -6.63 -9.84
CA GLN A 28 2.96 -7.62 -10.21
C GLN A 28 2.76 -8.16 -11.63
N ALA A 29 1.55 -8.63 -11.95
CA ALA A 29 1.25 -9.32 -13.20
C ALA A 29 1.21 -8.38 -14.40
N GLU A 30 0.66 -7.18 -14.24
CA GLU A 30 0.50 -6.21 -15.35
C GLU A 30 1.65 -5.19 -15.41
N TYR A 31 2.62 -5.25 -14.48
CA TYR A 31 3.73 -4.30 -14.38
C TYR A 31 3.29 -2.83 -14.42
N ARG A 32 2.10 -2.54 -13.89
CA ARG A 32 1.51 -1.20 -13.87
C ARG A 32 1.39 -0.66 -12.47
N MET A 33 1.36 0.66 -12.37
CA MET A 33 1.04 1.33 -11.12
C MET A 33 -0.46 1.23 -10.81
N VAL A 34 -0.81 0.94 -9.56
CA VAL A 34 -2.20 0.82 -9.10
C VAL A 34 -2.48 1.88 -8.05
N LEU A 35 -3.43 2.77 -8.34
CA LEU A 35 -3.83 3.84 -7.44
C LEU A 35 -5.08 3.43 -6.64
N THR A 36 -4.99 3.45 -5.31
CA THR A 36 -6.08 3.04 -4.44
C THR A 36 -7.13 4.13 -4.28
N PRO A 37 -8.34 3.77 -3.80
CA PRO A 37 -9.24 4.73 -3.14
C PRO A 37 -8.56 5.37 -1.92
N PHE A 38 -9.22 6.36 -1.33
CA PHE A 38 -8.81 6.91 -0.05
C PHE A 38 -8.88 5.83 1.02
N LEU A 39 -7.76 5.62 1.70
CA LEU A 39 -7.60 4.62 2.75
C LEU A 39 -7.57 5.31 4.11
N ASN A 40 -8.28 4.72 5.06
CA ASN A 40 -8.22 5.08 6.46
C ASN A 40 -6.85 4.77 7.07
N PRO A 41 -6.48 5.37 8.23
CA PRO A 41 -5.24 5.02 8.92
C PRO A 41 -5.11 3.52 9.22
N ARG A 42 -6.24 2.87 9.56
CA ARG A 42 -6.30 1.42 9.81
C ARG A 42 -6.04 0.60 8.54
N GLU A 43 -6.70 0.94 7.45
CA GLU A 43 -6.51 0.28 6.14
C GLU A 43 -5.08 0.44 5.62
N ARG A 44 -4.48 1.62 5.81
CA ARG A 44 -3.07 1.86 5.47
C ARG A 44 -2.13 0.94 6.25
N PHE A 45 -2.38 0.71 7.53
CA PHE A 45 -1.59 -0.22 8.33
C PHE A 45 -1.69 -1.66 7.79
N ILE A 46 -2.88 -2.09 7.37
CA ILE A 46 -3.08 -3.40 6.73
C ILE A 46 -2.26 -3.48 5.44
N VAL A 47 -2.37 -2.45 4.58
CA VAL A 47 -1.62 -2.38 3.31
C VAL A 47 -0.12 -2.44 3.55
N ASP A 48 0.40 -1.62 4.46
CA ASP A 48 1.84 -1.58 4.78
C ASP A 48 2.33 -2.94 5.29
N THR A 49 1.53 -3.62 6.13
CA THR A 49 1.85 -4.97 6.63
C THR A 49 1.91 -6.00 5.49
N LEU A 50 1.05 -5.89 4.48
CA LEU A 50 1.01 -6.80 3.34
C LEU A 50 2.15 -6.51 2.34
N VAL A 51 2.40 -5.23 2.06
CA VAL A 51 3.45 -4.77 1.13
C VAL A 51 4.84 -5.10 1.66
N ASN A 52 5.09 -4.93 2.96
CA ASN A 52 6.40 -5.23 3.56
C ASN A 52 6.82 -6.70 3.42
N ARG A 53 5.91 -7.61 3.03
CA ARG A 53 6.23 -9.02 2.71
C ARG A 53 6.75 -9.21 1.28
N LEU A 54 6.59 -8.22 0.41
CA LEU A 54 6.91 -8.27 -1.01
C LEU A 54 8.06 -7.29 -1.30
N ALA A 55 9.24 -7.82 -1.60
CA ALA A 55 10.40 -6.97 -1.88
C ALA A 55 10.28 -6.17 -3.20
N GLU A 56 9.48 -6.68 -4.14
CA GLU A 56 9.38 -6.14 -5.51
C GLU A 56 8.37 -5.00 -5.66
N VAL A 57 7.40 -4.92 -4.75
CA VAL A 57 6.33 -3.92 -4.77
C VAL A 57 6.53 -2.94 -3.63
N GLN A 58 6.41 -1.66 -3.95
CA GLN A 58 6.49 -0.55 -3.02
C GLN A 58 5.13 0.13 -2.92
N PHE A 59 4.86 0.71 -1.76
CA PHE A 59 3.64 1.45 -1.49
C PHE A 59 3.97 2.83 -0.94
N VAL A 60 3.42 3.86 -1.57
CA VAL A 60 3.53 5.23 -1.09
C VAL A 60 2.12 5.77 -0.89
N SER A 61 1.86 6.41 0.25
CA SER A 61 0.61 7.09 0.51
C SER A 61 0.81 8.60 0.62
N SER A 62 -0.11 9.36 0.04
CA SER A 62 -0.10 10.83 0.08
C SER A 62 -1.51 11.37 0.28
N GLY A 63 -1.65 12.29 1.24
CA GLY A 63 -2.85 13.10 1.45
C GLY A 63 -2.77 14.43 0.70
N ILE A 64 -3.88 15.18 0.70
CA ILE A 64 -3.92 16.55 0.19
C ILE A 64 -3.22 17.51 1.18
N PHE A 65 -3.29 17.22 2.49
CA PHE A 65 -2.60 17.94 3.55
C PHE A 65 -1.70 17.00 4.35
N ASP A 66 -0.68 17.56 5.02
CA ASP A 66 0.37 16.80 5.72
C ASP A 66 -0.17 15.83 6.78
N ASN A 67 -1.35 16.11 7.37
CA ASN A 67 -1.94 15.32 8.45
C ASN A 67 -3.36 14.79 8.14
N THR A 68 -3.74 14.63 6.88
CA THR A 68 -5.07 14.08 6.56
C THR A 68 -5.14 12.59 6.94
N GLU A 69 -6.18 12.20 7.69
CA GLU A 69 -6.42 10.80 8.08
C GLU A 69 -6.69 9.88 6.88
N MET A 70 -7.36 10.42 5.87
CA MET A 70 -7.66 9.75 4.61
C MET A 70 -6.56 10.07 3.59
N GLN A 71 -5.86 9.05 3.10
CA GLN A 71 -4.80 9.23 2.10
C GLN A 71 -4.97 8.23 0.96
N ARG A 72 -4.56 8.62 -0.25
CA ARG A 72 -4.52 7.69 -1.38
C ARG A 72 -3.17 7.00 -1.40
N GLY A 73 -3.19 5.72 -1.72
CA GLY A 73 -2.02 4.88 -1.86
C GLY A 73 -1.70 4.58 -3.32
N LEU A 74 -0.42 4.50 -3.65
CA LEU A 74 0.07 4.09 -4.96
C LEU A 74 0.95 2.87 -4.77
N PHE A 75 0.54 1.76 -5.40
CA PHE A 75 1.39 0.59 -5.57
C PHE A 75 2.18 0.71 -6.85
N TYR A 76 3.47 0.44 -6.78
CA TYR A 76 4.34 0.37 -7.94
C TYR A 76 5.47 -0.63 -7.70
N GLN A 77 6.00 -1.21 -8.77
CA GLN A 77 7.18 -2.05 -8.66
C GLN A 77 8.45 -1.19 -8.57
N VAL A 78 9.47 -1.69 -7.86
CA VAL A 78 10.78 -1.02 -7.74
C VAL A 78 11.37 -0.67 -9.10
N ILE A 79 11.16 -1.51 -10.12
CA ILE A 79 11.64 -1.25 -11.49
C ILE A 79 11.05 0.03 -12.12
N CYS A 80 9.83 0.42 -11.73
CA CYS A 80 9.16 1.63 -12.21
C CYS A 80 9.65 2.90 -11.50
N GLN A 81 10.36 2.79 -10.36
CA GLN A 81 10.83 3.94 -9.57
C GLN A 81 11.98 4.70 -10.25
N ARG A 82 12.48 4.22 -11.40
CA ARG A 82 13.62 4.80 -12.12
C ARG A 82 13.30 6.10 -12.87
N ILE A 83 12.32 6.86 -12.41
CA ILE A 83 12.09 8.25 -12.81
C ILE A 83 12.62 9.10 -11.64
N PRO A 84 13.69 9.90 -11.83
CA PRO A 84 14.24 10.71 -10.75
C PRO A 84 13.13 11.61 -10.20
N SER A 85 12.77 11.39 -8.93
CA SER A 85 11.89 12.27 -8.18
C SER A 85 12.53 13.65 -8.18
N ARG A 86 11.95 14.54 -9.00
CA ARG A 86 12.26 15.96 -9.09
C ARG A 86 12.33 16.50 -7.67
N GLN A 87 13.54 16.78 -7.18
CA GLN A 87 13.77 17.45 -5.91
C GLN A 87 12.89 18.70 -5.91
N ARG A 88 11.93 18.77 -4.97
CA ARG A 88 11.21 20.01 -4.72
C ARG A 88 12.24 21.02 -4.21
N ILE A 89 12.41 22.09 -4.98
CA ILE A 89 13.08 23.33 -4.60
C ILE A 89 12.10 24.13 -3.75
#